data_AF-A0A2M7J598-F1
#
_entry.id   AF-A0A2M7J598-F1
#
_cell.length_a   1.000
_cell.length_b   1.000
_cell.length_c   1.000
_cell.angle_alpha   90.00
_cell.angle_beta   90.00
_cell.angle_gamma   90.00
#
_symmetry.space_group_name_H-M   'P 1'
#
loop_
_entity.id
_entity.type
_entity.pdbx_description
1 polymer ?
#
loop_
_entity_poly.entity_id
_entity_poly.type
_entity_poly.pdbx_seq_one_letter_code
_entity_poly.pdbx_strand_id
1 'polypeptide(L)' 'VLEGDETMGWKPLPDCYNPAGEFSVEKDIQFFLDAPASWIAVPPDHFCIFFPEDAHAPLVGNGSIRKVIFKIAV' A
#
# COMPACT_ATOMS: atom_id res chain seq x y z
N VAL A 1 -3.83 -6.56 -9.49
CA VAL A 1 -2.72 -7.54 -9.63
C VAL A 1 -2.91 -8.27 -10.94
N LEU A 2 -1.83 -8.56 -11.69
CA LEU A 2 -1.90 -9.27 -12.97
C LEU A 2 -1.46 -10.73 -12.86
N GLU A 3 -0.41 -11.01 -12.08
CA GLU A 3 0.08 -12.37 -11.81
C GLU A 3 0.66 -12.47 -10.40
N GLY A 4 0.58 -13.67 -9.81
CA GLY A 4 1.03 -13.96 -8.44
C GLY A 4 -0.02 -13.61 -7.39
N ASP A 5 0.21 -14.10 -6.16
CA ASP A 5 -0.66 -13.85 -5.01
C ASP A 5 -0.07 -12.70 -4.19
N GLU A 6 -0.78 -11.56 -4.14
CA GLU A 6 -0.41 -10.42 -3.30
C GLU A 6 -1.39 -10.30 -2.12
N THR A 7 -0.87 -9.92 -0.96
CA THR A 7 -1.63 -9.43 0.18
C THR A 7 -1.15 -8.00 0.44
N MET A 8 -2.08 -7.09 0.71
CA MET A 8 -1.76 -5.70 1.02
C MET A 8 -2.23 -5.39 2.44
N GLY A 9 -1.34 -4.83 3.25
CA GLY A 9 -1.68 -4.29 4.55
C GLY A 9 -2.32 -2.92 4.40
N TRP A 10 -3.27 -2.59 5.27
CA TRP A 10 -3.90 -1.27 5.33
C TRP A 10 -3.97 -0.74 6.76
N LYS A 11 -3.82 0.57 6.91
CA LYS A 11 -4.03 1.32 8.16
C LYS A 11 -4.43 2.77 7.82
N PRO A 12 -5.38 3.39 8.55
CA PRO A 12 -5.70 4.79 8.35
C PRO A 12 -4.52 5.69 8.78
N LEU A 13 -4.19 6.69 7.98
CA LEU A 13 -3.05 7.59 8.18
C LEU A 13 -3.01 8.26 9.58
N PRO A 14 -4.15 8.71 10.17
CA PRO A 14 -4.15 9.25 11.53
C PRO A 14 -3.66 8.27 12.61
N ASP A 15 -3.67 6.96 12.33
CA ASP A 15 -3.21 5.91 13.24
C ASP A 15 -1.79 5.40 12.94
N CYS A 16 -1.06 6.10 12.07
CA CYS A 16 0.34 5.85 11.76
C CYS A 16 1.24 6.77 12.60
N TYR A 17 1.69 6.27 13.74
CA TYR A 17 2.38 7.08 14.76
C TYR A 17 3.92 7.06 14.64
N ASN A 18 4.47 6.21 13.78
CA ASN A 18 5.91 5.98 13.66
C ASN A 18 6.42 6.29 12.24
N PRO A 19 6.54 7.58 11.86
CA PRO A 19 7.01 7.97 10.53
C PRO A 19 8.50 7.62 10.33
N ALA A 20 8.81 7.03 9.18
CA ALA A 20 10.17 6.77 8.71
C ALA A 20 10.63 7.91 7.78
N GLY A 21 10.89 9.06 8.37
CA GLY A 21 11.26 10.28 7.64
C GLY A 21 10.07 11.19 7.33
N GLU A 22 10.35 12.28 6.62
CA GLU A 22 9.38 13.31 6.27
C GLU A 22 8.62 12.98 4.97
N PHE A 23 7.47 13.63 4.78
CA PHE A 23 6.74 13.57 3.52
C PHE A 23 7.56 14.23 2.39
N SER A 24 7.70 13.53 1.27
CA SER A 24 8.35 14.04 0.07
C SER A 24 7.31 14.58 -0.91
N VAL A 25 7.26 15.90 -1.08
CA VAL A 25 6.37 16.55 -2.06
C VAL A 25 6.67 16.11 -3.48
N GLU A 26 7.95 15.98 -3.84
CA GLU A 26 8.39 15.55 -5.19
C GLU A 26 7.92 14.13 -5.52
N LYS A 27 7.97 13.23 -4.54
CA LYS A 27 7.63 11.81 -4.73
C LYS A 27 6.19 11.46 -4.35
N ASP A 28 5.46 12.41 -3.78
CA ASP A 28 4.10 12.24 -3.24
C ASP A 28 4.00 11.01 -2.32
N ILE A 29 4.87 10.94 -1.31
CA ILE A 29 4.99 9.77 -0.43
C ILE A 29 5.58 10.10 0.95
N GLN A 30 5.11 9.39 1.96
CA GLN A 30 5.73 9.25 3.29
C GLN A 30 5.71 7.77 3.70
N PHE A 31 6.74 7.33 4.42
CA PHE A 31 6.83 5.96 4.93
C PHE A 31 6.57 5.91 6.43
N PHE A 32 6.07 4.77 6.91
CA PHE A 32 5.78 4.52 8.32
C PHE A 32 6.27 3.11 8.70
N LEU A 33 6.67 2.93 9.96
CA LEU A 33 7.08 1.64 10.54
C LEU A 33 5.94 0.93 11.29
N ASP A 34 4.76 1.54 11.30
CA ASP A 34 3.56 1.00 11.90
C ASP A 34 3.14 -0.34 11.28
N ALA A 35 2.72 -1.28 12.13
CA ALA A 35 2.08 -2.50 11.66
C ALA A 35 0.70 -2.18 11.03
N PRO A 36 0.29 -2.88 9.96
CA PRO A 36 -1.04 -2.73 9.38
C PRO A 36 -2.16 -3.09 10.36
N ALA A 37 -3.30 -2.41 10.24
CA ALA A 37 -4.52 -2.71 11.00
C ALA A 37 -5.29 -3.90 10.41
N SER A 38 -5.18 -4.13 9.10
CA SER A 38 -5.78 -5.27 8.41
C SER A 38 -4.90 -5.72 7.24
N TRP A 39 -5.14 -6.96 6.79
CA TRP A 39 -4.48 -7.58 5.65
C TRP A 39 -5.54 -8.08 4.67
N ILE A 40 -5.40 -7.71 3.40
CA ILE A 40 -6.35 -8.04 2.35
C ILE A 40 -5.63 -8.83 1.27
N ALA A 41 -6.12 -10.03 0.97
CA ALA A 41 -5.65 -10.79 -0.19
C ALA A 41 -6.16 -10.14 -1.48
N VAL A 42 -5.24 -9.92 -2.43
CA VAL A 42 -5.48 -9.31 -3.74
C VAL A 42 -5.00 -10.31 -4.81
N PRO A 43 -5.82 -11.32 -5.14
CA PRO A 43 -5.47 -12.28 -6.18
C PRO A 43 -5.40 -11.61 -7.57
N PRO A 44 -4.90 -12.32 -8.60
CA PRO A 44 -4.97 -11.83 -9.97
C PRO A 44 -6.36 -11.30 -10.36
N ASP A 45 -6.37 -10.25 -11.19
CA ASP A 45 -7.56 -9.51 -11.65
C ASP A 45 -8.34 -8.74 -10.56
N HIS A 46 -7.87 -8.76 -9.31
CA HIS A 46 -8.40 -7.93 -8.23
C HIS A 46 -7.52 -6.71 -7.98
N PHE A 47 -8.07 -5.70 -7.32
CA PHE A 47 -7.36 -4.47 -6.97
C PHE A 47 -7.86 -3.88 -5.65
N CYS A 48 -7.00 -3.08 -5.02
CA CYS A 48 -7.36 -2.16 -3.95
C CYS A 48 -7.28 -0.72 -4.48
N ILE A 49 -8.09 0.15 -3.89
CA ILE A 49 -7.94 1.60 -4.03
C ILE A 49 -7.49 2.12 -2.67
N PHE A 50 -6.46 2.95 -2.67
CA PHE A 50 -5.96 3.64 -1.49
C PHE A 50 -6.06 5.14 -1.74
N PHE A 51 -6.78 5.84 -0.87
CA PHE A 51 -6.88 7.29 -0.85
C PHE A 51 -5.65 7.91 -0.16
N PRO A 52 -5.45 9.24 -0.22
CA PRO A 52 -4.34 9.90 0.47
C PRO A 52 -4.27 9.60 1.97
N GLU A 53 -5.42 9.29 2.59
CA GLU A 53 -5.54 8.96 4.01
C GLU A 53 -5.26 7.47 4.32
N ASP A 54 -4.91 6.65 3.32
CA ASP A 54 -4.70 5.21 3.46
C ASP A 54 -3.21 4.84 3.38
N ALA A 55 -2.60 4.60 4.54
CA ALA A 55 -1.30 3.94 4.57
C ALA A 55 -1.47 2.47 4.18
N HIS A 56 -0.58 1.99 3.32
CA HIS A 56 -0.65 0.61 2.83
C HIS A 56 0.74 -0.03 2.72
N ALA A 57 0.78 -1.34 2.95
CA ALA A 57 1.97 -2.18 2.89
C ALA A 57 1.81 -3.21 1.76
N PRO A 58 2.27 -2.91 0.53
CA PRO A 58 2.16 -3.82 -0.61
C PRO A 58 3.28 -4.87 -0.63
N LEU A 59 3.28 -5.73 -1.66
CA LEU A 59 4.32 -6.72 -1.97
C LEU A 59 4.47 -7.86 -0.95
N VAL A 60 3.42 -8.16 -0.16
CA VAL A 60 3.40 -9.35 0.69
C VAL A 60 2.87 -10.53 -0.12
N GLY A 61 3.69 -11.55 -0.35
CA GLY A 61 3.31 -12.72 -1.13
C GLY A 61 4.49 -13.64 -1.38
N ASN A 62 4.27 -14.70 -2.14
CA ASN A 62 5.30 -15.68 -2.47
C ASN A 62 5.76 -15.52 -3.92
N GLY A 63 7.08 -15.53 -4.14
CA GLY A 63 7.67 -15.47 -5.48
C GLY A 63 7.47 -14.11 -6.16
N SER A 64 7.43 -14.13 -7.49
CA SER A 64 7.30 -12.92 -8.31
C SER A 64 5.83 -12.50 -8.45
N ILE A 65 5.56 -11.22 -8.19
CA ILE A 65 4.25 -10.59 -8.40
C ILE A 65 4.37 -9.60 -9.56
N ARG A 66 3.46 -9.70 -10.55
CA ARG A 66 3.31 -8.68 -11.59
C ARG A 66 2.04 -7.90 -11.36
N LYS A 67 2.12 -6.57 -11.30
CA LYS A 67 0.98 -5.68 -11.05
C LYS A 67 1.12 -4.35 -11.76
N VAL A 68 0.03 -3.59 -11.76
CA VAL A 68 -0.02 -2.20 -12.23
C VAL A 68 -0.51 -1.33 -11.07
N ILE A 69 0.08 -0.14 -10.94
CA ILE A 69 -0.36 0.88 -9.99
C ILE A 69 -0.82 2.07 -10.83
N PHE A 70 -2.08 2.47 -10.67
CA PHE A 70 -2.61 3.69 -11.26
C PHE A 70 -2.48 4.83 -10.25
N LYS A 71 -1.89 5.95 -10.67
CA LYS A 71 -1.83 7.18 -9.90
C LYS A 71 -2.84 8.15 -10.48
N ILE A 72 -3.81 8.57 -9.67
CA ILE A 72 -4.94 9.41 -10.08
C ILE A 72 -4.95 10.62 -9.16
N ALA A 73 -4.97 11.82 -9.73
CA ALA A 73 -5.08 13.06 -8.95
C ALA A 73 -6.49 13.17 -8.34
N VAL A 74 -6.54 13.58 -7.07
CA VAL A 74 -7.77 13.85 -6.31
C VAL A 74 -8.16 15.33 -6.35
#